data_AF-A0A388PJR9-F1
#
_entry.id   AF-A0A388PJR9-F1
#
_cell.length_a   1.000
_cell.length_b   1.000
_cell.length_c   1.000
_cell.angle_alpha   90.00
_cell.angle_beta   90.00
_cell.angle_gamma   90.00
#
_symmetry.space_group_name_H-M   'P 1'
#
loop_
_entity.id
_entity.type
_entity.pdbx_description
1 polymer ?
#
loop_
_entity_poly.entity_id
_entity_poly.type
_entity_poly.pdbx_seq_one_letter_code
_entity_poly.pdbx_strand_id
1 'polypeptide(L)' 'MDPDRRHRIREALLALTLPGVGKEALLESIRVLDAEVAQPASGLPGDLDHYLRRRSYEKALVFLDGGTPGAGTCGRGT' A
#
# COMPACT_ATOMS: atom_id res chain seq x y z
N MET A 1 -8.80 -9.34 -7.83
CA MET A 1 -9.00 -8.18 -6.95
C MET A 1 -10.02 -7.28 -7.60
N ASP A 2 -10.96 -6.78 -6.81
CA ASP A 2 -11.99 -5.84 -7.24
C ASP A 2 -11.37 -4.49 -7.70
N PRO A 3 -11.77 -3.95 -8.87
CA PRO A 3 -11.17 -2.73 -9.42
C PRO A 3 -11.44 -1.49 -8.56
N ASP A 4 -12.60 -1.38 -7.92
CA ASP A 4 -12.92 -0.28 -7.01
C ASP A 4 -12.07 -0.34 -5.74
N ARG A 5 -11.81 -1.56 -5.25
CA ARG A 5 -10.90 -1.76 -4.12
C ARG A 5 -9.46 -1.40 -4.47
N ARG A 6 -9.00 -1.77 -5.67
CA ARG A 6 -7.69 -1.36 -6.20
C ARG A 6 -7.54 0.15 -6.23
N HIS A 7 -8.58 0.84 -6.71
CA HIS A 7 -8.60 2.30 -6.81
C HIS A 7 -8.48 2.94 -5.43
N ARG A 8 -9.28 2.50 -4.45
CA ARG A 8 -9.24 3.02 -3.07
C ARG A 8 -7.86 2.88 -2.41
N ILE A 9 -7.22 1.72 -2.55
CA ILE A 9 -5.87 1.49 -1.98
C ILE A 9 -4.86 2.41 -2.68
N ARG A 10 -4.96 2.58 -4.00
CA ARG A 10 -4.07 3.47 -4.76
C ARG A 10 -4.22 4.92 -4.32
N GLU A 11 -5.45 5.43 -4.18
CA GLU A 11 -5.70 6.79 -3.73
C GLU A 11 -5.16 7.03 -2.32
N ALA A 12 -5.39 6.09 -1.39
CA ALA A 12 -4.83 6.17 -0.05
C ALA A 12 -3.29 6.20 -0.08
N LEU A 13 -2.66 5.35 -0.89
CA LEU A 13 -1.20 5.36 -1.04
C LEU A 13 -0.66 6.66 -1.67
N LEU A 14 -1.38 7.24 -2.63
CA LEU A 14 -1.03 8.54 -3.21
C LEU A 14 -1.13 9.64 -2.16
N ALA A 15 -2.17 9.64 -1.33
CA ALA A 15 -2.30 10.60 -0.24
C ALA A 15 -1.14 10.51 0.78
N LEU A 16 -0.53 9.34 0.93
CA LEU A 16 0.64 9.13 1.81
C LEU A 16 1.97 9.51 1.19
N THR A 17 2.07 9.53 -0.13
CA THR A 17 3.32 9.78 -0.87
C THR A 17 3.40 11.19 -1.44
N LEU A 18 2.27 11.88 -1.61
CA LEU A 18 2.21 13.23 -2.13
C LEU A 18 2.47 14.29 -1.04
N PRO A 19 3.37 15.26 -1.29
CA PRO A 19 3.54 16.40 -0.40
C PRO A 19 2.32 17.32 -0.49
N GLY A 20 1.87 17.86 0.65
CA GLY A 20 0.74 18.80 0.71
C GLY A 20 -0.57 18.20 1.21
N VAL A 21 -0.61 16.90 1.52
CA VAL A 21 -1.77 16.26 2.16
C VAL A 21 -1.80 16.64 3.64
N GLY A 22 -2.98 17.11 4.09
CA GLY A 22 -3.20 17.44 5.50
C GLY A 22 -3.01 16.21 6.40
N LYS A 23 -2.46 16.41 7.60
CA LYS A 23 -2.18 15.33 8.57
C LYS A 23 -3.41 14.45 8.87
N GLU A 24 -4.60 15.04 8.89
CA GLU A 24 -5.85 14.30 9.11
C GLU A 24 -6.16 13.33 7.97
N ALA A 25 -6.05 13.79 6.73
CA ALA A 25 -6.23 12.95 5.53
C ALA A 25 -5.15 11.85 5.45
N LEU A 26 -3.92 12.14 5.88
CA LEU A 26 -2.85 11.16 5.99
C LEU A 26 -3.22 10.04 6.98
N LEU A 27 -3.68 10.40 8.17
CA LEU A 27 -4.09 9.45 9.21
C LEU A 27 -5.30 8.62 8.77
N GLU A 28 -6.27 9.24 8.11
CA GLU A 28 -7.42 8.55 7.54
C GLU A 28 -7.00 7.53 6.47
N SER A 29 -6.09 7.92 5.58
CA SER A 29 -5.53 7.03 4.55
C SER A 29 -4.81 5.81 5.16
N ILE A 30 -4.03 6.01 6.23
CA ILE A 30 -3.40 4.91 6.96
C ILE A 30 -4.45 3.98 7.57
N ARG A 31 -5.49 4.52 8.21
CA ARG A 31 -6.56 3.72 8.83
C ARG A 31 -7.31 2.88 7.81
N VAL A 32 -7.63 3.47 6.66
CA VAL A 32 -8.27 2.73 5.55
C VAL A 32 -7.38 1.58 5.12
N LEU A 33 -6.09 1.84 4.83
CA LEU A 33 -5.16 0.79 4.44
C LEU A 33 -5.02 -0.31 5.50
N ASP A 34 -4.92 0.05 6.78
CA ASP A 34 -4.80 -0.92 7.88
C ASP A 34 -6.04 -1.81 7.98
N ALA A 35 -7.25 -1.24 7.83
CA ALA A 35 -8.50 -1.99 7.80
C ALA A 35 -8.63 -2.94 6.60
N GLU A 36 -8.09 -2.56 5.43
CA GLU A 36 -8.08 -3.42 4.25
C GLU A 36 -7.14 -4.63 4.40
N VAL A 37 -6.06 -4.48 5.18
CA VAL A 37 -4.97 -5.47 5.38
C VAL A 37 -5.21 -6.32 6.63
N ALA A 38 -5.91 -5.78 7.63
CA ALA A 38 -6.28 -6.48 8.86
C ALA A 38 -7.21 -7.68 8.60
N GLN A 39 -7.90 -7.71 7.46
CA GLN A 39 -8.76 -8.82 7.08
C GLN A 39 -7.90 -10.04 6.67
N PRO A 40 -8.05 -11.21 7.33
CA PRO A 40 -7.22 -12.39 7.06
C PRO A 40 -7.52 -13.04 5.69
N ALA A 41 -8.69 -12.77 5.12
CA ALA A 41 -9.07 -13.13 3.76
C ALA A 41 -9.22 -11.86 2.91
N SER A 42 -8.32 -10.89 3.08
CA SER A 42 -8.38 -9.62 2.37
C SER A 42 -8.38 -9.82 0.86
N GLY A 43 -7.95 -10.96 0.29
CA GLY A 43 -8.00 -11.15 -1.18
C GLY A 43 -7.10 -10.17 -1.93
N LEU A 44 -6.18 -9.53 -1.19
CA LEU A 44 -5.08 -8.75 -1.73
C LEU A 44 -4.03 -9.71 -2.28
N PRO A 45 -3.31 -9.32 -3.35
CA PRO A 45 -2.11 -10.02 -3.77
C PRO A 45 -1.10 -10.10 -2.61
N GLY A 46 -0.44 -11.25 -2.44
CA GLY A 46 0.48 -11.47 -1.32
C GLY A 46 1.60 -10.44 -1.22
N ASP A 47 2.14 -9.97 -2.36
CA ASP A 47 3.13 -8.89 -2.39
C ASP A 47 2.57 -7.55 -1.89
N LEU A 48 1.35 -7.21 -2.30
CA LEU A 48 0.70 -5.96 -1.87
C LEU A 48 0.40 -5.98 -0.37
N ASP A 49 -0.14 -7.09 0.15
CA ASP A 49 -0.35 -7.28 1.60
C ASP A 49 0.98 -7.15 2.35
N HIS A 50 2.05 -7.77 1.86
CA HIS A 50 3.38 -7.67 2.45
C HIS A 50 3.89 -6.22 2.51
N TYR A 51 3.77 -5.44 1.43
CA TYR A 51 4.19 -4.05 1.42
C TYR A 51 3.39 -3.18 2.37
N LEU A 52 2.06 -3.35 2.41
CA LEU A 52 1.19 -2.58 3.29
C LEU A 52 1.47 -2.89 4.77
N ARG A 53 1.65 -4.17 5.14
CA ARG A 53 2.04 -4.56 6.51
C ARG A 53 3.37 -3.97 6.95
N ARG A 54 4.34 -3.85 6.02
CA ARG A 54 5.64 -3.22 6.28
C ARG A 54 5.63 -1.70 6.11
N ARG A 55 4.47 -1.09 5.86
CA ARG A 55 4.31 0.35 5.57
C ARG A 55 5.21 0.84 4.44
N SER A 56 5.51 -0.04 3.47
CA SER A 56 6.28 0.26 2.28
C SER A 56 5.36 0.82 1.18
N TYR A 57 4.80 2.01 1.41
CA TYR A 57 3.77 2.60 0.56
C TYR A 57 4.23 2.84 -0.89
N GLU A 58 5.47 3.27 -1.10
CA GLU A 58 6.04 3.45 -2.45
C GLU A 58 6.07 2.13 -3.23
N LYS A 59 6.50 1.02 -2.60
CA LYS A 59 6.52 -0.31 -3.25
C LYS A 59 5.12 -0.80 -3.58
N ALA A 60 4.17 -0.57 -2.68
CA ALA A 60 2.77 -0.89 -2.91
C ALA A 60 2.20 -0.10 -4.11
N LEU A 61 2.56 1.18 -4.23
CA LEU A 61 2.17 2.04 -5.35
C LEU A 61 2.73 1.52 -6.68
N VAL A 62 4.02 1.20 -6.74
CA VAL A 62 4.66 0.64 -7.94
C VAL A 62 4.00 -0.67 -8.36
N PHE A 63 3.73 -1.56 -7.40
CA PHE A 63 3.01 -2.81 -7.65
C PHE A 63 1.59 -2.57 -8.19
N LEU A 64 0.88 -1.58 -7.66
CA LEU A 64 -0.44 -1.16 -8.15
C LEU A 64 -0.41 -0.42 -9.49
N ASP A 65 0.73 0.12 -9.90
CA ASP A 65 0.90 0.72 -11.23
C ASP A 65 1.19 -0.35 -12.30
N GLY A 66 1.37 -1.62 -11.88
CA GLY A 66 1.80 -2.70 -12.77
C GLY A 66 3.30 -2.71 -13.03
N GLY A 67 4.06 -1.83 -12.36
CA GLY A 67 5.50 -1.92 -12.30
C GLY A 67 5.93 -3.07 -11.40
N THR A 68 7.03 -3.72 -11.74
CA THR A 68 7.72 -4.59 -10.79
C THR A 68 8.39 -3.68 -9.77
N PRO A 69 7.95 -3.63 -8.48
CA PRO A 69 8.69 -2.90 -7.47
C PRO A 69 10.11 -3.43 -7.54
N GLY A 70 11.06 -2.55 -7.86
CA GLY A 70 12.45 -2.95 -8.09
C GLY A 70 12.89 -3.86 -6.94
N ALA A 71 13.58 -4.95 -7.26
CA ALA A 71 14.17 -5.88 -6.28
C ALA A 71 15.26 -5.16 -5.47
N GLY A 72 14.87 -4.15 -4.70
CA GLY A 72 15.69 -3.28 -3.88
C GLY A 72 15.47 -3.68 -2.44
N THR A 73 16.37 -4.55 -1.98
CA THR A 73 16.80 -4.72 -0.59
C THR A 73 15.70 -4.96 0.45
N CYS A 74 14.99 -6.09 0.34
CA CYS A 74 14.83 -6.86 1.58
C CYS A 74 16.25 -7.21 2.01
N GLY A 75 16.74 -6.60 3.09
CA GLY A 75 18.04 -6.94 3.65
C GLY A 75 18.17 -8.45 3.75
N ARG A 76 19.03 -9.04 2.92
CA ARG A 76 19.60 -10.33 3.23
C ARG A 76 20.51 -10.07 4.42
N GLY A 77 19.95 -10.16 5.62
CA GLY A 77 20.74 -10.41 6.81
C GLY A 77 21.27 -11.83 6.67
N THR A 78 22.52 -11.93 6.22
CA THR A 78 23.40 -13.09 6.43
C THR A 78 24.53 -12.63 7.31
#